data_AF-A0A931Y1P1-F1
#
_entry.id   AF-A0A931Y1P1-F1
#
_cell.length_a   1.000
_cell.length_b   1.000
_cell.length_c   1.000
_cell.angle_alpha   90.00
_cell.angle_beta   90.00
_cell.angle_gamma   90.00
#
_symmetry.space_group_name_H-M   'P 1'
#
loop_
_entity.id
_entity.type
_entity.pdbx_description
1 polymer ?
#
loop_
_entity_poly.entity_id
_entity_poly.type
_entity_poly.pdbx_seq_one_letter_code
_entity_poly.pdbx_strand_id
1 'polypeptide(L)'
;MSPDSKSPKPDDPRALLSALWVFVMFNYLYADVISLMDPILLPQFVQGQVGPIHITRSFLLAAGAMMEVPIAMTLLAKVLAPRPNRVANLAAALFKTLVVAASLTVGTPSMHYLFFASIELATTIAIAVIAWRWRTNRDRRSAEPGAVHSGRSVPS
;
A
#
# COMPACT_ATOMS: atom_id res chain seq x y z
N MET A 1 15.64 -10.04 40.79
CA MET A 1 15.70 -9.07 39.69
C MET A 1 15.55 -9.85 38.39
N SER A 2 14.33 -10.19 37.99
CA SER A 2 14.10 -10.94 36.74
C SER A 2 14.15 -9.96 35.57
N PRO A 3 14.99 -10.18 34.54
CA PRO A 3 14.95 -9.37 33.35
C PRO A 3 13.65 -9.69 32.63
N ASP A 4 12.78 -8.70 32.58
CA ASP A 4 11.55 -8.68 31.82
C ASP A 4 11.92 -8.72 30.34
N SER A 5 12.13 -9.93 29.80
CA SER A 5 12.35 -10.15 28.37
C SER A 5 11.04 -9.88 27.68
N LYS A 6 10.79 -8.61 27.36
CA LYS A 6 9.73 -8.18 26.45
C LYS A 6 9.93 -8.95 25.15
N SER A 7 9.19 -10.04 24.99
CA SER A 7 9.03 -10.74 23.73
C SER A 7 8.68 -9.70 22.66
N PRO A 8 9.28 -9.77 21.46
CA PRO A 8 9.01 -8.81 20.40
C PRO A 8 7.49 -8.81 20.17
N LYS A 9 6.88 -7.65 20.43
CA LYS A 9 5.44 -7.46 20.31
C LYS A 9 5.05 -7.90 18.90
N PRO A 10 4.05 -8.79 18.73
CA PRO A 10 3.70 -9.29 17.40
C PRO A 10 3.42 -8.09 16.49
N ASP A 11 4.08 -8.06 15.33
CA ASP A 11 4.06 -6.94 14.38
C ASP A 11 2.64 -6.39 14.24
N ASP A 12 2.41 -5.15 14.68
CA ASP A 12 1.09 -4.53 14.56
C ASP A 12 0.81 -4.35 13.05
N PRO A 13 -0.13 -5.11 12.45
CA PRO A 13 -0.37 -5.05 11.02
C PRO A 13 -0.76 -3.65 10.56
N ARG A 14 -1.32 -2.82 11.45
CA ARG A 14 -1.65 -1.42 11.14
C ARG A 14 -0.41 -0.54 11.01
N ALA A 15 0.56 -0.73 11.92
CA ALA A 15 1.82 -0.02 11.87
C ALA A 15 2.62 -0.41 10.62
N LEU A 16 2.65 -1.70 10.29
CA LEU A 16 3.29 -2.19 9.07
C LEU A 16 2.60 -1.65 7.81
N LEU A 17 1.27 -1.72 7.71
CA LEU A 17 0.53 -1.18 6.56
C LEU A 17 0.78 0.32 6.38
N SER A 18 0.74 1.10 7.46
CA SER A 18 1.06 2.53 7.44
C SER A 18 2.49 2.78 6.96
N ALA A 19 3.47 2.02 7.45
CA ALA A 19 4.86 2.13 7.02
C ALA A 19 5.05 1.78 5.53
N LEU A 20 4.35 0.74 5.04
CA LEU A 20 4.38 0.37 3.62
C LEU A 20 3.75 1.46 2.73
N TRP A 21 2.68 2.12 3.18
CA TRP A 21 2.11 3.26 2.46
C TRP A 21 3.07 4.46 2.41
N VAL A 22 3.76 4.76 3.50
CA VAL A 22 4.82 5.79 3.53
C VAL A 22 5.96 5.41 2.59
N PHE A 23 6.41 4.16 2.64
CA PHE A 23 7.48 3.65 1.78
C PHE A 23 7.13 3.79 0.29
N VAL A 24 5.95 3.30 -0.12
CA VAL A 24 5.55 3.38 -1.53
C VAL A 24 5.28 4.82 -1.97
N MET A 25 4.78 5.68 -1.08
CA MET A 25 4.60 7.11 -1.36
C MET A 25 5.94 7.79 -1.66
N PHE A 26 7.01 7.50 -0.90
CA PHE A 26 8.34 7.99 -1.22
C PHE A 26 8.87 7.43 -2.54
N ASN A 27 8.59 6.15 -2.83
CA ASN A 27 8.98 5.55 -4.10
C ASN A 27 8.34 6.27 -5.29
N TYR A 28 7.02 6.52 -5.23
CA TYR A 28 6.32 7.31 -6.25
C TYR A 28 6.95 8.69 -6.42
N LEU A 29 7.22 9.39 -5.30
CA LEU A 29 7.82 10.72 -5.33
C LEU A 29 9.19 10.70 -6.01
N TYR A 30 10.06 9.74 -5.68
CA TYR A 30 11.37 9.63 -6.31
C TYR A 30 11.28 9.20 -7.77
N ALA A 31 10.32 8.36 -8.14
CA ALA A 31 10.06 8.01 -9.54
C ALA A 31 9.75 9.27 -10.36
N ASP A 32 8.89 10.15 -9.84
CA ASP A 32 8.54 11.43 -10.48
C ASP A 32 9.75 12.38 -10.54
N VAL A 33 10.49 12.55 -9.44
CA VAL A 33 11.67 13.41 -9.38
C VAL A 33 12.74 12.98 -10.37
N ILE A 34 13.04 11.68 -10.45
CA ILE A 34 14.02 11.16 -11.41
C ILE A 34 13.51 11.29 -12.85
N SER A 35 12.21 11.10 -13.08
CA SER A 35 11.61 11.31 -14.41
C SER A 35 11.74 12.76 -14.88
N LEU A 36 11.72 13.74 -13.97
CA LEU A 36 11.98 15.16 -14.28
C LEU A 36 13.45 15.46 -14.58
N MET A 37 14.37 14.59 -14.18
CA MET A 37 15.80 14.70 -14.51
C MET A 37 16.16 14.01 -15.82
N ASP A 38 15.24 13.25 -16.43
CA ASP A 38 15.46 12.58 -17.70
C ASP A 38 15.44 13.62 -18.85
N PRO A 39 16.54 13.77 -19.62
CA PRO A 39 16.62 14.75 -20.70
C PRO A 39 15.65 14.48 -21.86
N ILE A 40 15.10 13.25 -21.96
CA ILE A 40 14.10 12.87 -22.96
C ILE A 40 12.68 13.23 -22.49
N LEU A 41 12.39 13.09 -21.19
CA LEU A 41 11.06 13.34 -20.62
C LEU A 41 10.84 14.79 -20.21
N LEU A 42 11.86 15.47 -19.66
CA LEU A 42 11.71 16.85 -19.19
C LEU A 42 11.16 17.81 -20.28
N PRO A 43 11.67 17.81 -21.53
CA PRO A 43 11.13 18.67 -22.58
C PRO A 43 9.65 18.39 -22.88
N GLN A 44 9.22 17.13 -22.80
CA GLN A 44 7.83 16.72 -22.99
C GLN A 44 6.91 17.27 -21.90
N PHE A 45 7.35 17.23 -20.64
CA PHE A 45 6.63 17.87 -19.53
C PHE A 45 6.50 19.37 -19.73
N VAL A 46 7.57 20.05 -20.16
CA VAL A 46 7.56 21.51 -20.41
C VAL A 46 6.64 21.89 -21.58
N GLN A 47 6.59 21.06 -22.63
CA GLN A 47 5.69 21.24 -23.76
C GLN A 47 4.23 20.87 -23.44
N GLY A 48 3.99 20.23 -22.29
CA GLY A 48 2.66 19.81 -21.87
C GLY A 48 2.14 18.57 -22.62
N GLN A 49 3.02 17.77 -23.21
CA GLN A 49 2.66 16.57 -23.94
C GLN A 49 3.71 15.46 -23.76
N VAL A 50 3.29 14.35 -23.14
CA VAL A 50 4.13 13.16 -22.91
C VAL A 50 3.60 12.03 -23.78
N GLY A 51 4.30 11.75 -24.88
CA GLY A 51 3.83 10.84 -25.92
C GLY A 51 2.39 11.19 -26.40
N PRO A 52 1.40 10.29 -26.24
CA PRO A 52 0.01 10.55 -26.64
C PRO A 52 -0.81 11.31 -25.58
N ILE A 53 -0.24 11.62 -24.40
CA ILE A 53 -0.96 12.23 -23.28
C ILE A 53 -0.75 13.74 -23.26
N HIS A 54 -1.83 14.50 -23.22
CA HIS A 54 -1.81 15.95 -23.01
C HIS A 54 -1.94 16.31 -21.52
N ILE A 55 -0.99 17.10 -21.01
CA ILE A 55 -0.98 17.59 -19.64
C ILE A 55 -1.91 18.79 -19.53
N THR A 56 -3.18 18.50 -19.23
CA THR A 56 -4.21 19.51 -19.00
C THR A 56 -4.35 19.84 -17.52
N ARG A 57 -5.06 20.94 -17.20
CA ARG A 57 -5.35 21.30 -15.78
C ARG A 57 -6.12 20.19 -15.05
N SER A 58 -7.05 19.54 -15.74
CA SER A 58 -7.80 18.41 -15.20
C SER A 58 -6.92 17.18 -15.00
N PHE A 59 -5.97 16.92 -15.90
CA PHE A 59 -4.98 15.86 -15.73
C PHE A 59 -4.14 16.07 -14.47
N LEU A 60 -3.62 17.29 -14.24
CA LEU A 60 -2.85 17.61 -13.04
C LEU A 60 -3.67 17.44 -11.75
N LEU A 61 -4.92 17.89 -11.76
CA LEU A 61 -5.83 17.70 -10.63
C LEU A 61 -6.10 16.22 -10.36
N ALA A 62 -6.32 15.42 -11.41
CA ALA A 62 -6.54 13.99 -11.30
C ALA A 62 -5.30 13.25 -10.78
N ALA A 63 -4.10 13.62 -11.24
CA ALA A 63 -2.84 13.08 -10.77
C ALA A 63 -2.61 13.39 -9.28
N GLY A 64 -2.88 14.63 -8.85
CA GLY A 64 -2.82 15.02 -7.44
C GLY A 64 -3.81 14.23 -6.57
N ALA A 65 -5.07 14.17 -6.98
CA ALA A 65 -6.11 13.41 -6.27
C ALA A 65 -5.80 11.91 -6.19
N MET A 66 -5.16 11.34 -7.22
CA MET A 66 -4.69 9.96 -7.22
C MET A 66 -3.57 9.74 -6.20
N MET A 67 -2.69 10.72 -6.00
CA MET A 67 -1.61 10.66 -5.01
C MET A 67 -2.08 10.94 -3.58
N GLU A 68 -3.24 11.57 -3.38
CA GLU A 68 -3.89 11.65 -2.07
C GLU A 68 -4.29 10.27 -1.52
N VAL A 69 -4.49 9.27 -2.38
CA VAL A 69 -4.83 7.90 -1.94
C VAL A 69 -3.74 7.31 -1.03
N PRO A 70 -2.47 7.15 -1.48
CA PRO A 70 -1.42 6.65 -0.60
C PRO A 70 -1.16 7.57 0.60
N ILE A 71 -1.24 8.91 0.43
CA ILE A 71 -1.06 9.87 1.53
C ILE A 71 -2.10 9.65 2.62
N ALA A 72 -3.39 9.59 2.27
CA ALA A 72 -4.47 9.33 3.22
C ALA A 72 -4.31 7.97 3.90
N MET A 73 -3.93 6.94 3.13
CA MET A 73 -3.74 5.59 3.66
C MET A 73 -2.63 5.48 4.70
N THR A 74 -1.62 6.36 4.68
CA THR A 74 -0.60 6.41 5.75
C THR A 74 -1.24 6.63 7.13
N LEU A 75 -2.29 7.46 7.22
CA LEU A 75 -3.00 7.78 8.44
C LEU A 75 -4.17 6.81 8.70
N LEU A 76 -4.98 6.56 7.66
CA LEU A 76 -6.17 5.73 7.76
C LEU A 76 -5.83 4.29 8.19
N ALA A 77 -4.65 3.78 7.80
CA ALA A 77 -4.15 2.48 8.25
C ALA A 77 -4.08 2.34 9.79
N LYS A 78 -3.87 3.44 10.52
CA LYS A 78 -3.79 3.45 11.99
C LYS A 78 -5.14 3.73 12.63
N VAL A 79 -5.88 4.69 12.08
CA VAL A 79 -7.11 5.23 12.69
C VAL A 79 -8.32 4.32 12.50
N LEU A 80 -8.46 3.69 11.33
CA LEU A 80 -9.68 2.95 11.01
C LEU A 80 -9.87 1.72 11.91
N ALA A 81 -11.13 1.46 12.24
CA ALA A 81 -11.53 0.20 12.83
C ALA A 81 -11.13 -0.96 11.89
N PRO A 82 -10.87 -2.16 12.41
CA PRO A 82 -10.23 -3.20 11.60
C PRO A 82 -10.93 -3.63 10.32
N ARG A 83 -12.28 -3.70 10.34
CA ARG A 83 -13.07 -4.10 9.18
C ARG A 83 -12.98 -3.06 8.04
N PRO A 84 -13.30 -1.77 8.25
CA PRO A 84 -13.15 -0.76 7.20
C PRO A 84 -11.69 -0.54 6.82
N ASN A 85 -10.75 -0.60 7.77
CA ASN A 85 -9.32 -0.45 7.48
C ASN A 85 -8.85 -1.46 6.43
N ARG A 86 -9.27 -2.71 6.56
CA ARG A 86 -8.96 -3.77 5.61
C ARG A 86 -9.48 -3.47 4.20
N VAL A 87 -10.77 -3.13 4.09
CA VAL A 87 -11.41 -2.88 2.79
C VAL A 87 -10.75 -1.68 2.10
N ALA A 88 -10.48 -0.62 2.86
CA ALA A 88 -9.77 0.56 2.38
C ALA A 88 -8.37 0.21 1.86
N ASN A 89 -7.57 -0.54 2.63
CA ASN A 89 -6.22 -0.96 2.20
C ASN A 89 -6.27 -1.81 0.93
N LEU A 90 -7.18 -2.77 0.84
CA LEU A 90 -7.28 -3.65 -0.32
C LEU A 90 -7.72 -2.87 -1.57
N ALA A 91 -8.75 -2.01 -1.44
CA ALA A 91 -9.23 -1.20 -2.55
C ALA A 91 -8.16 -0.21 -3.04
N ALA A 92 -7.50 0.50 -2.12
CA ALA A 92 -6.43 1.44 -2.45
C ALA A 92 -5.22 0.75 -3.08
N ALA A 93 -4.81 -0.41 -2.56
CA ALA A 93 -3.70 -1.18 -3.10
C ALA A 93 -4.00 -1.70 -4.51
N LEU A 94 -5.21 -2.23 -4.75
CA LEU A 94 -5.62 -2.67 -6.08
C LEU A 94 -5.67 -1.50 -7.07
N PHE A 95 -6.28 -0.39 -6.66
CA PHE A 95 -6.33 0.83 -7.48
C PHE A 95 -4.93 1.30 -7.90
N LYS A 96 -4.00 1.43 -6.94
CA LYS A 96 -2.62 1.85 -7.25
C LYS A 96 -1.86 0.82 -8.08
N THR A 97 -2.06 -0.47 -7.85
CA THR A 97 -1.46 -1.53 -8.67
C THR A 97 -1.92 -1.43 -10.13
N LEU A 98 -3.22 -1.21 -10.36
CA LEU A 98 -3.77 -1.05 -11.70
C LEU A 98 -3.24 0.21 -12.39
N VAL A 99 -3.13 1.33 -11.65
CA VAL A 99 -2.56 2.57 -12.18
C VAL A 99 -1.12 2.36 -12.64
N VAL A 100 -0.26 1.75 -11.81
CA VAL A 100 1.15 1.50 -12.16
C VAL A 100 1.26 0.49 -13.30
N ALA A 101 0.41 -0.55 -13.32
CA ALA A 101 0.40 -1.49 -14.43
C ALA A 101 -0.02 -0.81 -15.74
N ALA A 102 -1.02 0.09 -15.69
CA ALA A 102 -1.49 0.81 -16.86
C ALA A 102 -0.44 1.79 -17.39
N SER A 103 0.28 2.50 -16.52
CA SER A 103 1.31 3.45 -16.94
C SER A 103 2.48 2.77 -17.66
N LEU A 104 2.79 1.51 -17.35
CA LEU A 104 3.81 0.72 -18.06
C LEU A 104 3.43 0.38 -19.51
N THR A 105 2.16 0.51 -19.88
CA THR A 105 1.68 0.29 -21.25
C THR A 105 1.73 1.55 -22.12
N VAL A 106 1.96 2.72 -21.51
CA VAL A 106 2.02 4.00 -22.21
C VAL A 106 3.44 4.25 -22.70
N GLY A 107 3.67 4.03 -23.99
CA GLY A 107 4.97 4.27 -24.63
C GLY A 107 6.05 3.29 -24.17
N THR A 108 7.32 3.65 -24.40
CA THR A 108 8.48 2.86 -23.97
C THR A 108 8.99 3.38 -22.62
N PRO A 109 8.80 2.64 -21.51
CA PRO A 109 9.24 3.09 -20.20
C PRO A 109 10.77 3.13 -20.09
N SER A 110 11.29 4.16 -19.40
CA SER A 110 12.72 4.30 -19.11
C SER A 110 13.17 3.23 -18.11
N MET A 111 14.48 2.94 -18.07
CA MET A 111 15.03 1.92 -17.17
C MET A 111 14.80 2.26 -15.68
N HIS A 112 14.93 3.54 -15.31
CA HIS A 112 14.66 3.99 -13.94
C HIS A 112 13.18 3.84 -13.60
N TYR A 113 12.28 4.16 -14.55
CA TYR A 113 10.85 4.03 -14.34
C TYR A 113 10.45 2.57 -14.12
N LEU A 114 11.00 1.64 -14.93
CA LEU A 114 10.79 0.20 -14.73
C LEU A 114 11.25 -0.28 -13.35
N PHE A 115 12.40 0.21 -12.88
CA PHE A 115 12.91 -0.11 -11.55
C PHE A 115 11.94 0.35 -10.45
N PHE A 116 11.54 1.62 -10.45
CA PHE A 116 10.61 2.15 -9.46
C PHE A 116 9.23 1.48 -9.55
N ALA A 117 8.70 1.26 -10.75
CA ALA A 117 7.42 0.59 -10.96
C ALA A 117 7.42 -0.85 -10.44
N SER A 118 8.55 -1.57 -10.55
CA SER A 118 8.66 -2.92 -9.99
C SER A 118 8.55 -2.93 -8.46
N ILE A 119 9.16 -1.95 -7.79
CA ILE A 119 9.09 -1.78 -6.33
C ILE A 119 7.68 -1.35 -5.91
N GLU A 120 7.05 -0.48 -6.68
CA GLU A 120 5.66 -0.03 -6.45
C GLU A 120 4.71 -1.21 -6.50
N LEU A 121 4.75 -2.00 -7.58
CA LEU A 121 3.92 -3.18 -7.75
C LEU A 121 4.17 -4.20 -6.62
N ALA A 122 5.43 -4.50 -6.31
CA ALA A 122 5.76 -5.42 -5.23
C ALA A 122 5.18 -4.94 -3.88
N THR A 123 5.28 -3.64 -3.61
CA THR A 123 4.80 -3.06 -2.35
C THR A 123 3.27 -3.03 -2.28
N THR A 124 2.58 -2.58 -3.34
CA THR A 124 1.12 -2.54 -3.34
C THR A 124 0.51 -3.93 -3.29
N ILE A 125 1.12 -4.92 -3.95
CA ILE A 125 0.73 -6.33 -3.83
C ILE A 125 0.96 -6.82 -2.39
N ALA A 126 2.10 -6.50 -1.77
CA ALA A 126 2.34 -6.85 -0.38
C ALA A 126 1.29 -6.26 0.58
N ILE A 127 0.92 -4.98 0.41
CA ILE A 127 -0.16 -4.32 1.15
C ILE A 127 -1.47 -5.09 0.98
N ALA A 128 -1.85 -5.43 -0.25
CA ALA A 128 -3.06 -6.19 -0.54
C ALA A 128 -3.05 -7.57 0.13
N VAL A 129 -1.94 -8.30 0.06
CA VAL A 129 -1.77 -9.63 0.68
C VAL A 129 -1.84 -9.53 2.21
N ILE A 130 -1.20 -8.55 2.83
CA ILE A 130 -1.23 -8.33 4.29
C ILE A 130 -2.65 -8.01 4.74
N ALA A 131 -3.32 -7.08 4.04
CA ALA A 131 -4.72 -6.72 4.31
C ALA A 131 -5.64 -7.94 4.17
N TRP A 132 -5.41 -8.79 3.16
CA TRP A 132 -6.19 -10.01 2.95
C TRP A 132 -5.93 -11.06 4.03
N ARG A 133 -4.68 -11.37 4.36
CA ARG A 133 -4.33 -12.37 5.40
C ARG A 133 -4.86 -12.00 6.78
N TRP A 134 -4.95 -10.70 7.07
CA TRP A 134 -5.56 -10.20 8.29
C TRP A 134 -7.04 -10.58 8.44
N ARG A 135 -7.79 -10.76 7.34
CA ARG A 135 -9.16 -11.32 7.33
C ARG A 135 -9.17 -12.77 7.82
N THR A 136 -8.38 -13.63 7.19
CA THR A 136 -8.36 -15.08 7.45
C THR A 136 -8.10 -15.37 8.92
N ASN A 137 -7.13 -14.68 9.54
CA ASN A 137 -6.77 -14.92 10.93
C ASN A 137 -7.84 -14.44 11.93
N ARG A 138 -8.69 -13.49 11.54
CA ARG A 138 -9.75 -12.97 12.39
C ARG A 138 -11.03 -13.77 12.24
N ASP A 139 -11.39 -14.12 11.00
CA ASP A 139 -12.57 -14.94 10.71
C ASP A 139 -12.40 -16.33 11.35
N ARG A 140 -11.19 -16.92 11.31
CA ARG A 140 -10.86 -18.17 12.02
C ARG A 140 -11.02 -18.08 13.54
N ARG A 141 -10.49 -17.03 14.19
CA ARG A 141 -10.66 -16.82 15.64
C ARG A 141 -12.10 -16.57 16.06
N SER A 142 -12.92 -16.03 15.15
CA SER A 142 -14.34 -15.80 15.41
C SER A 142 -15.18 -17.08 15.27
N ALA A 143 -14.66 -18.07 14.53
CA ALA A 143 -15.30 -19.35 14.25
C ALA A 143 -14.88 -20.50 15.19
N GLU A 144 -13.99 -20.24 16.16
CA GLU A 144 -13.71 -21.14 17.29
C GLU A 144 -14.45 -20.66 18.55
N PRO A 145 -15.75 -20.97 18.74
CA PRO A 145 -16.39 -20.82 20.03
C PRO A 145 -15.91 -21.92 21.00
N GLY A 146 -15.13 -21.54 22.01
CA GLY A 146 -15.18 -22.20 23.33
C GLY A 146 -14.50 -23.56 23.50
N ALA A 147 -13.30 -23.78 22.96
CA ALA A 147 -12.53 -24.99 23.29
C ALA A 147 -11.86 -24.96 24.68
N VAL A 148 -12.48 -24.43 25.74
CA VAL A 148 -12.02 -24.61 27.14
C VAL A 148 -13.18 -24.47 28.14
N HIS A 149 -14.04 -25.49 28.24
CA HIS A 149 -14.73 -25.80 29.51
C HIS A 149 -15.07 -27.29 29.58
N SER A 150 -14.04 -28.14 29.60
CA SER A 150 -14.20 -29.53 30.04
C SER A 150 -12.96 -29.92 30.83
N GLY A 151 -13.09 -29.88 32.16
CA GLY A 151 -11.98 -30.26 33.04
C GLY A 151 -12.10 -29.73 34.46
N ARG A 152 -13.16 -30.10 35.19
CA ARG A 152 -13.09 -30.53 36.61
C ARG A 152 -14.49 -30.73 37.19
N SER A 153 -14.87 -32.00 37.30
CA SER A 153 -15.65 -32.47 38.46
C SER A 153 -15.10 -33.85 38.81
N VAL A 154 -14.22 -33.88 39.79
CA VAL A 154 -13.89 -35.10 40.55
C VAL A 154 -14.95 -35.20 41.64
N PRO A 155 -15.74 -36.29 41.72
CA PRO A 155 -16.40 -36.65 42.96
C PRO A 155 -15.57 -37.74 43.65
N SER A 156 -15.27 -37.50 44.93
CA SER A 156 -14.88 -38.52 45.91
C SER A 156 -16.15 -39.03 46.59
#